data_AF-U5CT82-F1
#
_entry.id   AF-U5CT82-F1
#
_cell.length_a   1.000
_cell.length_b   1.000
_cell.length_c   1.000
_cell.angle_alpha   90.00
_cell.angle_beta   90.00
_cell.angle_gamma   90.00
#
_symmetry.space_group_name_H-M   'P 1'
#
loop_
_entity.id
_entity.type
_entity.pdbx_description
1 polymer ?
#
loop_
_entity_poly.entity_id
_entity_poly.type
_entity_poly.pdbx_seq_one_letter_code
_entity_poly.pdbx_strand_id
1 'polypeptide(L)'
;MTLPVPIRLKKETYKVYKTGLPFYDAARLIGVAHLFFGTASAEVKDKGAYWEVSGVAVGRDENQIIWVLERLEPTKKEEQLFERNGRFLWDELSGYFSTEISSWRRRRRRKEELKAEYDAALQIGTRGIDPLRKYEILAPRSTGETKKKFKDYFQEVAAATLGRAFAAYVVNRSKRQTDEMYILPIFRERFVISGFLTYERIFQHAGGGWVAAVMGALSILLDLTAKRLPVADFAYTREVKGPTRQPIFSSSGYLGLERLCAYWWDNIVQKGHQQALQLLRNFRQFLHETRGQNVHEQVQHLARWVAEFVANPSVDAIVKIEQLKARILAASQSQNLQGAFVARQLLGTSMLLQEVRNMMSMDLPEIPQQVAEALARALSFDEKGWMNQFTRLENAVNFSQFIQQLEHIISRGYYREQQEQGQTPDIRQALTRAQDLAGTLLGIEVQLRDEKAFRAWKAIFLLDVLSRARFRREISTEIDTPTEPAETSETTSEEN
;
A
#
# COMPACT_ATOMS: atom_id res chain seq x y z
N MET A 1 16.91 16.36 50.94
CA MET A 1 15.90 15.43 50.39
C MET A 1 16.63 14.40 49.54
N THR A 2 16.60 13.13 49.93
CA THR A 2 17.22 12.03 49.18
C THR A 2 16.39 11.74 47.92
N LEU A 3 17.05 11.69 46.77
CA LEU A 3 16.40 11.30 45.50
C LEU A 3 15.75 9.91 45.67
N PRO A 4 14.54 9.70 45.14
CA PRO A 4 13.86 8.41 45.24
C PRO A 4 14.71 7.30 44.60
N VAL A 5 14.72 6.13 45.23
CA VAL A 5 15.45 4.95 44.77
C VAL A 5 14.97 4.57 43.36
N PRO A 6 15.86 4.39 42.37
CA PRO A 6 15.46 4.04 41.02
C PRO A 6 14.74 2.68 41.01
N ILE A 7 13.50 2.69 40.54
CA ILE A 7 12.69 1.48 40.35
C ILE A 7 13.39 0.60 39.30
N ARG A 8 13.94 -0.55 39.72
CA ARG A 8 14.53 -1.53 38.82
C ARG A 8 13.46 -2.50 38.33
N LEU A 9 12.89 -2.22 37.17
CA LEU A 9 11.98 -3.17 36.50
C LEU A 9 12.78 -4.38 35.99
N LYS A 10 12.31 -5.59 36.30
CA LYS A 10 12.90 -6.84 35.80
C LYS A 10 12.77 -6.85 34.27
N LYS A 11 13.89 -7.05 33.57
CA LYS A 11 13.91 -7.21 32.12
C LYS A 11 14.08 -8.68 31.76
N GLU A 12 13.35 -9.13 30.75
CA GLU A 12 13.50 -10.45 30.16
C GLU A 12 14.02 -10.33 28.74
N THR A 13 14.70 -11.37 28.27
CA THR A 13 15.29 -11.40 26.92
C THR A 13 15.10 -12.78 26.31
N TYR A 14 14.62 -12.78 25.08
CA TYR A 14 14.26 -13.94 24.30
C TYR A 14 15.04 -13.92 22.98
N LYS A 15 15.49 -15.09 22.50
CA LYS A 15 16.25 -15.24 21.25
C LYS A 15 15.40 -15.90 20.17
N VAL A 16 15.28 -15.26 19.00
CA VAL A 16 14.55 -15.79 17.84
C VAL A 16 15.51 -16.05 16.69
N TYR A 17 15.75 -17.31 16.35
CA TYR A 17 16.71 -17.71 15.32
C TYR A 17 16.11 -17.62 13.92
N LYS A 18 16.83 -16.99 12.98
CA LYS A 18 16.37 -16.82 11.60
C LYS A 18 16.49 -18.14 10.84
N THR A 19 15.46 -18.52 10.09
CA THR A 19 15.48 -19.72 9.24
C THR A 19 15.81 -19.40 7.79
N GLY A 20 15.79 -18.11 7.41
CA GLY A 20 15.94 -17.67 6.02
C GLY A 20 14.62 -17.70 5.25
N LEU A 21 13.50 -17.83 5.95
CA LEU A 21 12.15 -17.82 5.39
C LEU A 21 11.48 -16.50 5.77
N PRO A 22 11.39 -15.51 4.86
CA PRO A 22 11.10 -14.12 5.24
C PRO A 22 9.81 -13.94 6.04
N PHE A 23 8.72 -14.55 5.57
CA PHE A 23 7.42 -14.43 6.22
C PHE A 23 7.38 -15.17 7.56
N TYR A 24 7.89 -16.40 7.60
CA TYR A 24 7.95 -17.19 8.83
C TYR A 24 8.84 -16.52 9.89
N ASP A 25 9.97 -15.98 9.48
CA ASP A 25 10.88 -15.24 10.35
C ASP A 25 10.22 -13.97 10.92
N ALA A 26 9.55 -13.18 10.09
CA ALA A 26 8.80 -12.00 10.52
C ALA A 26 7.64 -12.36 11.48
N ALA A 27 6.88 -13.42 11.16
CA ALA A 27 5.79 -13.90 11.99
C ALA A 27 6.31 -14.34 13.37
N ARG A 28 7.40 -15.12 13.44
CA ARG A 28 7.97 -15.54 14.72
C ARG A 28 8.49 -14.38 15.55
N LEU A 29 9.16 -13.41 14.93
CA LEU A 29 9.65 -12.22 15.63
C LEU A 29 8.53 -11.41 16.26
N ILE A 30 7.51 -11.08 15.46
CA ILE A 30 6.33 -10.33 15.92
C ILE A 30 5.56 -11.14 16.97
N GLY A 31 5.45 -12.45 16.75
CA GLY A 31 4.84 -13.39 17.68
C GLY A 31 5.51 -13.41 19.04
N VAL A 32 6.84 -13.58 19.11
CA VAL A 32 7.60 -13.58 20.36
C VAL A 32 7.47 -12.25 21.09
N ALA A 33 7.53 -11.12 20.36
CA ALA A 33 7.35 -9.80 20.96
C ALA A 33 5.97 -9.67 21.64
N HIS A 34 4.89 -10.07 20.96
CA HIS A 34 3.54 -9.97 21.51
C HIS A 34 3.20 -11.08 22.51
N LEU A 35 3.83 -12.25 22.42
CA LEU A 35 3.64 -13.35 23.35
C LEU A 35 4.11 -12.93 24.75
N PHE A 36 5.36 -12.45 24.84
CA PHE A 36 6.01 -12.20 26.13
C PHE A 36 5.89 -10.76 26.63
N PHE A 37 5.77 -9.78 25.73
CA PHE A 37 5.69 -8.37 26.11
C PHE A 37 4.32 -7.73 25.77
N GLY A 38 3.57 -8.32 24.85
CA GLY A 38 2.21 -7.88 24.54
C GLY A 38 2.14 -6.45 24.01
N THR A 39 1.41 -5.60 24.73
CA THR A 39 1.34 -4.16 24.43
C THR A 39 2.54 -3.39 24.98
N ALA A 40 3.28 -3.97 25.93
CA ALA A 40 4.49 -3.35 26.47
C ALA A 40 5.59 -3.30 25.39
N SER A 41 6.48 -2.33 25.53
CA SER A 41 7.60 -2.12 24.62
C SER A 41 8.55 -3.32 24.61
N ALA A 42 8.67 -3.97 23.46
CA ALA A 42 9.65 -5.00 23.15
C ALA A 42 10.74 -4.41 22.26
N GLU A 43 11.93 -4.27 22.81
CA GLU A 43 13.12 -3.86 22.09
C GLU A 43 13.74 -5.05 21.36
N VAL A 44 13.86 -4.93 20.04
CA VAL A 44 14.45 -5.92 19.15
C VAL A 44 15.83 -5.46 18.71
N LYS A 45 16.83 -6.35 18.81
CA LYS A 45 18.18 -6.13 18.28
C LYS A 45 18.59 -7.28 17.38
N ASP A 46 18.95 -6.97 16.13
CA ASP A 46 19.49 -7.95 15.18
C ASP A 46 20.93 -8.33 15.52
N LYS A 47 21.21 -9.63 15.66
CA LYS A 47 22.55 -10.21 15.92
C LYS A 47 23.07 -11.02 14.73
N GLY A 48 22.52 -10.81 13.54
CA GLY A 48 22.86 -11.56 12.33
C GLY A 48 22.07 -12.85 12.25
N ALA A 49 22.48 -13.90 12.98
CA ALA A 49 21.84 -15.22 12.93
C ALA A 49 20.52 -15.32 13.73
N TYR A 50 20.27 -14.39 14.65
CA TYR A 50 19.09 -14.35 15.50
C TYR A 50 18.75 -12.91 15.89
N TRP A 51 17.54 -12.70 16.39
CA TRP A 51 17.11 -11.48 17.06
C TRP A 51 17.11 -11.67 18.57
N GLU A 52 17.57 -10.67 19.30
CA GLU A 52 17.30 -10.54 20.74
C GLU A 52 16.08 -9.65 20.93
N VAL A 53 15.05 -10.18 21.58
CA VAL A 53 13.83 -9.47 21.92
C VAL A 53 13.81 -9.29 23.43
N SER A 54 13.91 -8.05 23.89
CA SER A 54 14.01 -7.71 25.31
C SER A 54 12.93 -6.72 25.72
N GLY A 55 12.46 -6.80 26.95
CA GLY A 55 11.40 -5.94 27.43
C GLY A 55 11.19 -6.08 28.93
N VAL A 56 10.30 -5.25 29.47
CA VAL A 56 9.92 -5.35 30.89
C VAL A 56 9.11 -6.63 31.08
N ALA A 57 9.42 -7.39 32.13
CA ALA A 57 8.62 -8.54 32.52
C ALA A 57 7.24 -8.06 32.99
N VAL A 58 6.18 -8.47 32.31
CA VAL A 58 4.80 -8.14 32.65
C VAL A 58 4.01 -9.44 32.77
N GLY A 59 3.12 -9.53 33.77
CA GLY A 59 2.13 -10.62 33.82
C GLY A 59 1.26 -10.58 32.56
N ARG A 60 1.23 -11.66 31.79
CA ARG A 60 0.49 -11.74 30.54
C ARG A 60 -0.89 -12.32 30.78
N ASP A 61 -1.90 -11.69 30.19
CA ASP A 61 -3.26 -12.21 30.15
C ASP A 61 -3.40 -13.21 29.01
N GLU A 62 -3.71 -14.45 29.35
CA GLU A 62 -3.92 -15.57 28.42
C GLU A 62 -5.08 -15.28 27.48
N ASN A 63 -6.14 -14.63 27.98
CA ASN A 63 -7.32 -14.27 27.18
C ASN A 63 -6.96 -13.29 26.07
N GLN A 64 -5.98 -12.41 26.30
CA GLN A 64 -5.51 -11.48 25.28
C GLN A 64 -4.83 -12.22 24.12
N ILE A 65 -4.13 -13.33 24.39
CA ILE A 65 -3.50 -14.15 23.35
C ILE A 65 -4.57 -14.88 22.55
N ILE A 66 -5.53 -15.50 23.23
CA ILE A 66 -6.65 -16.20 22.59
C ILE A 66 -7.45 -15.22 21.73
N TRP A 67 -7.79 -14.04 22.24
CA TRP A 67 -8.49 -13.00 21.49
C TRP A 67 -7.74 -12.54 20.24
N VAL A 68 -6.40 -12.47 20.29
CA VAL A 68 -5.60 -12.18 19.09
C VAL A 68 -5.68 -13.34 18.09
N LEU A 69 -5.67 -14.59 18.56
CA LEU A 69 -5.76 -15.77 17.71
C LEU A 69 -7.13 -15.94 17.05
N GLU A 70 -8.22 -15.59 17.74
CA GLU A 70 -9.60 -15.62 17.19
C GLU A 70 -9.71 -14.87 15.86
N ARG A 71 -8.85 -13.87 15.64
CA ARG A 71 -8.76 -13.11 14.39
C ARG A 71 -8.34 -13.94 13.18
N LEU A 72 -7.74 -15.10 13.38
CA LEU A 72 -7.35 -16.04 12.34
C LEU A 72 -8.40 -17.12 12.10
N GLU A 73 -9.50 -17.15 12.86
CA GLU A 73 -10.42 -18.31 12.93
C GLU A 73 -9.62 -19.62 13.17
N PRO A 74 -8.91 -19.72 14.31
CA PRO A 74 -7.92 -20.76 14.51
C PRO A 74 -8.59 -22.13 14.57
N THR A 75 -7.91 -23.12 14.02
CA THR A 75 -8.29 -24.52 14.19
C THR A 75 -8.05 -24.98 15.63
N LYS A 76 -8.80 -25.98 16.10
CA LYS A 76 -8.55 -26.61 17.41
C LYS A 76 -7.10 -27.04 17.64
N LYS A 77 -6.37 -27.38 16.57
CA LYS A 77 -4.94 -27.73 16.65
C LYS A 77 -4.04 -26.53 16.93
N GLU A 78 -4.40 -25.34 16.44
CA GLU A 78 -3.67 -24.10 16.71
C GLU A 78 -3.93 -23.58 18.11
N GLU A 79 -5.16 -23.72 18.61
CA GLU A 79 -5.50 -23.42 20.02
C GLU A 79 -4.67 -24.31 20.96
N GLN A 80 -4.55 -25.61 20.63
CA GLN A 80 -3.75 -26.59 21.38
C GLN A 80 -2.23 -26.34 21.34
N LEU A 81 -1.75 -25.34 20.59
CA LEU A 81 -0.34 -24.90 20.68
C LEU A 81 -0.08 -24.09 21.95
N PHE A 82 -1.11 -23.42 22.48
CA PHE A 82 -1.00 -22.53 23.61
C PHE A 82 -1.55 -23.17 24.89
N GLU A 83 -2.57 -24.02 24.77
CA GLU A 83 -3.21 -24.68 25.90
C GLU A 83 -3.20 -26.20 25.81
N ARG A 84 -3.00 -26.86 26.95
CA ARG A 84 -3.16 -28.31 27.10
C ARG A 84 -3.86 -28.64 28.40
N ASN A 85 -4.92 -29.43 28.33
CA ASN A 85 -5.72 -29.82 29.49
C ASN A 85 -6.21 -28.62 30.34
N GLY A 86 -6.56 -27.50 29.70
CA GLY A 86 -7.01 -26.27 30.36
C GLY A 86 -5.92 -25.48 31.08
N ARG A 87 -4.63 -25.73 30.77
CA ARG A 87 -3.51 -24.94 31.28
C ARG A 87 -2.70 -24.36 30.13
N PHE A 88 -2.36 -23.09 30.23
CA PHE A 88 -1.49 -22.42 29.27
C PHE A 88 -0.04 -22.85 29.45
N LEU A 89 0.67 -23.05 28.33
CA LEU A 89 2.01 -23.64 28.29
C LEU A 89 3.13 -22.60 28.48
N TRP A 90 2.98 -21.68 29.44
CA TRP A 90 3.92 -20.56 29.66
C TRP A 90 5.36 -20.99 29.90
N ASP A 91 5.57 -21.96 30.79
CA ASP A 91 6.91 -22.43 31.16
C ASP A 91 7.63 -23.11 29.98
N GLU A 92 6.88 -23.84 29.15
CA GLU A 92 7.42 -24.50 27.97
C GLU A 92 7.76 -23.53 26.85
N LEU A 93 6.97 -22.47 26.68
CA LEU A 93 7.18 -21.40 25.70
C LEU A 93 8.34 -20.50 26.12
N SER A 94 8.28 -19.92 27.33
CA SER A 94 9.33 -19.03 27.87
C SER A 94 10.67 -19.75 28.00
N GLY A 95 10.67 -21.01 28.47
CA GLY A 95 11.86 -21.85 28.59
C GLY A 95 12.48 -22.25 27.25
N TYR A 96 11.75 -22.14 26.13
CA TYR A 96 12.33 -22.33 24.80
C TYR A 96 13.16 -21.11 24.37
N PHE A 97 12.56 -19.92 24.43
CA PHE A 97 13.14 -18.71 23.87
C PHE A 97 14.17 -18.02 24.79
N SER A 98 14.19 -18.33 26.09
CA SER A 98 15.09 -17.69 27.07
C SER A 98 16.51 -18.26 27.10
N THR A 99 16.75 -19.47 26.60
CA THR A 99 18.05 -20.16 26.71
C THR A 99 18.91 -20.08 25.44
N GLU A 100 20.23 -20.11 25.62
CA GLU A 100 21.16 -20.48 24.54
C GLU A 100 20.95 -21.94 24.14
N ILE A 101 20.85 -22.17 22.83
CA ILE A 101 20.57 -23.47 22.17
C ILE A 101 21.37 -24.67 22.73
N SER A 102 22.48 -24.44 23.43
CA SER A 102 23.39 -25.47 23.93
C SER A 102 22.87 -26.31 25.10
N SER A 103 22.00 -25.79 25.98
CA SER A 103 21.60 -26.51 27.22
C SER A 103 20.33 -27.36 27.11
N TRP A 104 19.46 -27.13 26.12
CA TRP A 104 18.16 -27.81 25.98
C TRP A 104 18.10 -28.96 24.96
N ARG A 105 19.18 -29.24 24.23
CA ARG A 105 19.23 -30.27 23.15
C ARG A 105 18.91 -31.71 23.58
N ARG A 106 18.68 -32.01 24.88
CA ARG A 106 18.44 -33.38 25.39
C ARG A 106 16.98 -33.78 25.59
N ARG A 107 16.00 -32.86 25.49
CA ARG A 107 14.57 -33.24 25.62
C ARG A 107 13.94 -33.39 24.24
N ARG A 108 13.45 -34.60 23.91
CA ARG A 108 12.57 -34.88 22.76
C ARG A 108 11.35 -33.94 22.83
N ARG A 109 11.43 -32.77 22.20
CA ARG A 109 10.32 -31.81 22.18
C ARG A 109 9.34 -32.17 21.06
N ARG A 110 8.05 -31.92 21.33
CA ARG A 110 6.94 -32.08 20.40
C ARG A 110 7.20 -31.22 19.17
N LYS A 111 7.17 -31.84 18.00
CA LYS A 111 7.24 -31.14 16.71
C LYS A 111 5.86 -31.07 16.10
N GLU A 112 5.50 -29.90 15.60
CA GLU A 112 4.22 -29.64 14.96
C GLU A 112 4.39 -29.36 13.48
N GLU A 113 3.36 -29.68 12.72
CA GLU A 113 3.33 -29.46 11.28
C GLU A 113 3.22 -27.96 11.00
N LEU A 114 4.18 -27.42 10.24
CA LEU A 114 4.08 -26.05 9.75
C LEU A 114 3.03 -26.01 8.64
N LYS A 115 2.00 -25.19 8.80
CA LYS A 115 0.95 -25.06 7.79
C LYS A 115 1.42 -24.33 6.53
N ALA A 116 0.61 -24.41 5.48
CA ALA A 116 0.86 -23.76 4.18
C ALA A 116 1.06 -22.25 4.28
N GLU A 117 0.38 -21.62 5.22
CA GLU A 117 0.35 -20.17 5.37
C GLU A 117 1.64 -19.60 5.97
N TYR A 118 2.63 -20.40 6.36
CA TYR A 118 3.91 -19.90 6.88
C TYR A 118 5.06 -20.05 5.89
N ASP A 119 4.94 -21.04 5.00
CA ASP A 119 5.84 -21.19 3.88
C ASP A 119 5.20 -22.03 2.77
N ALA A 120 4.72 -21.29 1.79
CA ALA A 120 4.14 -21.76 0.56
C ALA A 120 5.19 -22.43 -0.37
N ALA A 121 6.48 -22.08 -0.25
CA ALA A 121 7.59 -22.69 -1.00
C ALA A 121 8.12 -23.99 -0.36
N LEU A 122 7.96 -24.17 0.96
CA LEU A 122 8.21 -25.45 1.64
C LEU A 122 7.16 -26.52 1.33
N GLN A 123 6.04 -26.12 0.72
CA GLN A 123 4.90 -27.00 0.60
C GLN A 123 5.12 -28.14 -0.38
N ILE A 124 5.56 -27.93 -1.63
CA ILE A 124 6.09 -29.02 -2.45
C ILE A 124 6.99 -28.45 -3.58
N GLY A 125 8.28 -28.80 -3.57
CA GLY A 125 9.20 -28.48 -4.66
C GLY A 125 10.65 -28.89 -4.36
N THR A 126 11.14 -29.88 -5.12
CA THR A 126 12.51 -30.09 -5.68
C THR A 126 13.79 -29.61 -4.98
N ARG A 127 13.82 -29.17 -3.73
CA ARG A 127 15.11 -28.94 -3.04
C ARG A 127 15.75 -30.29 -2.69
N GLY A 128 16.69 -30.71 -3.53
CA GLY A 128 17.55 -31.88 -3.34
C GLY A 128 17.07 -33.19 -3.97
N ILE A 129 16.10 -33.16 -4.88
CA ILE A 129 15.61 -34.35 -5.60
C ILE A 129 15.72 -34.11 -7.10
N ASP A 130 16.41 -35.03 -7.78
CA ASP A 130 16.57 -35.02 -9.24
C ASP A 130 15.19 -35.22 -9.91
N PRO A 131 14.70 -34.24 -10.71
CA PRO A 131 13.42 -34.30 -11.39
C PRO A 131 13.28 -35.50 -12.34
N LEU A 132 14.38 -36.01 -12.88
CA LEU A 132 14.37 -37.14 -13.83
C LEU A 132 14.27 -38.50 -13.15
N ARG A 133 14.53 -38.57 -11.84
CA ARG A 133 14.47 -39.83 -11.07
C ARG A 133 13.08 -40.17 -10.54
N LYS A 134 12.27 -39.16 -10.20
CA LYS A 134 10.92 -39.31 -9.63
C LYS A 134 10.04 -38.11 -9.98
N TYR A 135 9.50 -38.11 -11.19
CA TYR A 135 8.64 -37.03 -11.68
C TYR A 135 7.34 -36.86 -10.85
N GLU A 136 6.89 -37.90 -10.13
CA GLU A 136 5.72 -37.82 -9.24
C GLU A 136 5.93 -36.80 -8.09
N ILE A 137 7.19 -36.48 -7.78
CA ILE A 137 7.57 -35.49 -6.76
C ILE A 137 7.52 -34.06 -7.32
N LEU A 138 7.47 -33.90 -8.65
CA LEU A 138 7.31 -32.62 -9.35
C LEU A 138 5.85 -32.18 -9.46
N ALA A 139 4.93 -33.14 -9.46
CA ALA A 139 3.49 -32.94 -9.64
C ALA A 139 2.76 -33.26 -8.33
N PRO A 140 2.62 -32.30 -7.40
CA PRO A 140 2.51 -32.68 -6.01
C PRO A 140 1.15 -33.16 -5.53
N ARG A 141 0.12 -33.16 -6.39
CA ARG A 141 -1.26 -33.13 -5.89
C ARG A 141 -2.24 -34.07 -6.58
N SER A 142 -1.80 -34.91 -7.53
CA SER A 142 -2.64 -35.95 -8.15
C SER A 142 -2.19 -37.38 -7.85
N THR A 143 -1.03 -37.57 -7.23
CA THR A 143 -0.52 -38.88 -6.80
C THR A 143 -0.82 -39.04 -5.32
N GLY A 144 -1.35 -40.20 -4.90
CA GLY A 144 -1.73 -40.49 -3.51
C GLY A 144 -0.58 -40.50 -2.49
N GLU A 145 0.61 -40.01 -2.86
CA GLU A 145 1.79 -39.96 -2.00
C GLU A 145 1.87 -38.65 -1.20
N THR A 146 1.38 -38.69 0.04
CA THR A 146 1.48 -37.60 1.01
C THR A 146 2.87 -37.56 1.66
N LYS A 147 3.91 -37.05 0.98
CA LYS A 147 5.25 -36.99 1.61
C LYS A 147 6.03 -35.70 1.34
N LYS A 148 6.01 -34.79 2.32
CA LYS A 148 7.08 -34.47 3.31
C LYS A 148 6.64 -33.21 4.08
N LYS A 149 5.78 -33.39 5.09
CA LYS A 149 5.29 -32.26 5.89
C LYS A 149 6.44 -31.67 6.71
N PHE A 150 6.71 -30.37 6.54
CA PHE A 150 7.71 -29.69 7.34
C PHE A 150 7.24 -29.63 8.79
N LYS A 151 8.12 -30.00 9.73
CA LYS A 151 7.81 -30.02 11.15
C LYS A 151 8.85 -29.21 11.91
N ASP A 152 8.39 -28.25 12.70
CA ASP A 152 9.21 -27.45 13.58
C ASP A 152 8.81 -27.67 15.05
N TYR A 153 9.57 -27.13 15.99
CA TYR A 153 9.19 -27.16 17.40
C TYR A 153 7.87 -26.43 17.62
N PHE A 154 6.99 -26.98 18.45
CA PHE A 154 5.66 -26.38 18.64
C PHE A 154 5.74 -24.94 19.16
N GLN A 155 6.78 -24.57 19.91
CA GLN A 155 7.00 -23.20 20.37
C GLN A 155 7.23 -22.20 19.22
N GLU A 156 8.00 -22.61 18.21
CA GLU A 156 8.27 -21.82 17.01
C GLU A 156 6.98 -21.67 16.19
N VAL A 157 6.20 -22.76 16.06
CA VAL A 157 4.89 -22.75 15.39
C VAL A 157 3.87 -21.89 16.15
N ALA A 158 3.87 -21.94 17.48
CA ALA A 158 3.00 -21.12 18.33
C ALA A 158 3.32 -19.63 18.15
N ALA A 159 4.60 -19.26 18.25
CA ALA A 159 5.03 -17.88 18.03
C ALA A 159 4.68 -17.40 16.61
N ALA A 160 4.97 -18.19 15.57
CA ALA A 160 4.60 -17.85 14.20
C ALA A 160 3.08 -17.67 14.05
N THR A 161 2.28 -18.51 14.70
CA THR A 161 0.81 -18.42 14.65
C THR A 161 0.28 -17.16 15.28
N LEU A 162 0.81 -16.79 16.45
CA LEU A 162 0.47 -15.52 17.06
C LEU A 162 0.90 -14.34 16.17
N GLY A 163 2.09 -14.38 15.57
CA GLY A 163 2.56 -13.32 14.68
C GLY A 163 1.78 -13.19 13.38
N ARG A 164 1.37 -14.31 12.77
CA ARG A 164 0.51 -14.30 11.57
C ARG A 164 -0.83 -13.65 11.86
N ALA A 165 -1.34 -13.71 13.09
CA ALA A 165 -2.55 -12.99 13.46
C ALA A 165 -2.42 -11.48 13.21
N PHE A 166 -1.20 -10.93 13.24
CA PHE A 166 -0.89 -9.54 12.91
C PHE A 166 -0.62 -9.28 11.44
N ALA A 167 -0.76 -10.25 10.54
CA ALA A 167 -0.56 -10.03 9.12
C ALA A 167 -1.75 -9.29 8.48
N ALA A 168 -1.47 -8.49 7.46
CA ALA A 168 -2.50 -8.10 6.50
C ALA A 168 -2.88 -9.32 5.66
N TYR A 169 -4.16 -9.64 5.59
CA TYR A 169 -4.75 -10.74 4.84
C TYR A 169 -5.39 -10.21 3.55
N VAL A 170 -4.78 -10.54 2.43
CA VAL A 170 -5.24 -10.18 1.09
C VAL A 170 -6.00 -11.35 0.49
N VAL A 171 -7.22 -11.11 0.03
CA VAL A 171 -8.06 -12.12 -0.61
C VAL A 171 -8.48 -11.65 -1.99
N ASN A 172 -8.22 -12.49 -2.98
CA ASN A 172 -8.74 -12.31 -4.32
C ASN A 172 -9.52 -13.56 -4.75
N ARG A 173 -10.83 -13.39 -4.95
CA ARG A 173 -11.74 -14.48 -5.35
C ARG A 173 -12.01 -14.39 -6.84
N SER A 174 -11.49 -15.37 -7.58
CA SER A 174 -11.92 -15.71 -8.93
C SER A 174 -13.00 -16.79 -8.87
N LYS A 175 -13.89 -16.87 -9.87
CA LYS A 175 -15.04 -17.80 -9.91
C LYS A 175 -14.68 -19.27 -9.57
N ARG A 176 -13.44 -19.69 -9.82
CA ARG A 176 -12.96 -21.07 -9.56
C ARG A 176 -11.76 -21.14 -8.61
N GLN A 177 -11.21 -20.00 -8.18
CA GLN A 177 -9.95 -19.96 -7.44
C GLN A 177 -9.98 -18.87 -6.38
N THR A 178 -9.42 -19.16 -5.20
CA THR A 178 -9.24 -18.18 -4.13
C THR A 178 -7.76 -17.99 -3.89
N ASP A 179 -7.28 -16.78 -4.12
CA ASP A 179 -5.89 -16.40 -3.90
C ASP A 179 -5.80 -15.64 -2.58
N GLU A 180 -5.08 -16.23 -1.63
CA GLU A 180 -4.91 -15.75 -0.27
C GLU A 180 -3.45 -15.38 -0.05
N MET A 181 -3.20 -14.19 0.45
CA MET A 181 -1.85 -13.73 0.74
C MET A 181 -1.79 -13.07 2.12
N TYR A 182 -0.78 -13.41 2.91
CA TYR A 182 -0.50 -12.76 4.18
C TYR A 182 0.75 -11.90 4.05
N ILE A 183 0.71 -10.69 4.60
CA ILE A 183 1.79 -9.69 4.49
C ILE A 183 2.18 -9.20 5.89
N LEU A 184 3.49 -9.19 6.18
CA LEU A 184 4.05 -8.69 7.43
C LEU A 184 5.20 -7.71 7.16
N PRO A 185 5.34 -6.64 7.96
CA PRO A 185 6.48 -5.74 7.86
C PRO A 185 7.77 -6.43 8.32
N ILE A 186 8.85 -6.12 7.63
CA ILE A 186 10.21 -6.50 8.00
C ILE A 186 10.89 -5.25 8.51
N PHE A 187 11.59 -5.33 9.62
CA PHE A 187 12.22 -4.18 10.25
C PHE A 187 13.74 -4.19 10.05
N ARG A 188 14.34 -3.00 9.94
CA ARG A 188 15.81 -2.82 9.96
C ARG A 188 16.27 -2.49 11.38
N GLU A 189 17.54 -2.79 11.66
CA GLU A 189 18.26 -2.27 12.84
C GLU A 189 17.63 -2.64 14.20
N ARG A 190 17.77 -1.75 15.19
CA ARG A 190 17.20 -1.85 16.53
C ARG A 190 15.90 -1.06 16.57
N PHE A 191 14.84 -1.68 17.06
CA PHE A 191 13.52 -1.05 17.10
C PHE A 191 12.71 -1.51 18.30
N VAL A 192 11.63 -0.78 18.62
CA VAL A 192 10.78 -1.06 19.78
C VAL A 192 9.36 -1.31 19.30
N ILE A 193 8.93 -2.57 19.30
CA ILE A 193 7.53 -2.94 19.03
C ILE A 193 6.71 -2.59 20.28
N SER A 194 5.67 -1.78 20.14
CA SER A 194 4.73 -1.48 21.22
C SER A 194 3.28 -1.43 20.73
N GLY A 195 2.36 -1.94 21.54
CA GLY A 195 0.91 -1.91 21.29
C GLY A 195 0.45 -2.77 20.10
N PHE A 196 -0.85 -3.03 20.02
CA PHE A 196 -1.44 -3.73 18.87
C PHE A 196 -1.38 -2.89 17.60
N LEU A 197 -1.25 -3.55 16.44
CA LEU A 197 -1.44 -2.93 15.14
C LEU A 197 -2.94 -2.78 14.86
N THR A 198 -3.38 -1.57 14.51
CA THR A 198 -4.81 -1.17 14.43
C THR A 198 -5.36 -1.02 13.03
N TYR A 199 -4.57 -1.29 11.99
CA TYR A 199 -5.01 -1.21 10.60
C TYR A 199 -6.05 -2.28 10.22
N GLU A 200 -6.87 -1.98 9.19
CA GLU A 200 -7.81 -2.91 8.54
C GLU A 200 -7.07 -4.17 8.11
N ARG A 201 -7.50 -5.38 8.51
CA ARG A 201 -6.68 -6.57 8.27
C ARG A 201 -7.03 -7.34 7.01
N ILE A 202 -8.23 -7.14 6.46
CA ILE A 202 -8.70 -7.88 5.29
C ILE A 202 -8.73 -6.92 4.10
N PHE A 203 -7.98 -7.27 3.06
CA PHE A 203 -7.86 -6.46 1.86
C PHE A 203 -8.32 -7.25 0.64
N GLN A 204 -9.22 -6.66 -0.13
CA GLN A 204 -9.67 -7.17 -1.41
C GLN A 204 -9.77 -6.00 -2.37
N HIS A 205 -9.38 -6.21 -3.64
CA HIS A 205 -9.48 -5.20 -4.67
C HIS A 205 -9.82 -5.84 -6.01
N ALA A 206 -10.85 -5.34 -6.70
CA ALA A 206 -11.27 -5.87 -8.01
C ALA A 206 -10.17 -5.77 -9.09
N GLY A 207 -9.31 -4.75 -8.99
CA GLY A 207 -8.13 -4.57 -9.84
C GLY A 207 -7.07 -5.69 -9.74
N GLY A 208 -7.10 -6.52 -8.70
CA GLY A 208 -6.24 -7.70 -8.55
C GLY A 208 -5.56 -7.80 -7.17
N GLY A 209 -4.99 -8.98 -6.90
CA GLY A 209 -4.32 -9.28 -5.62
C GLY A 209 -3.11 -8.38 -5.33
N TRP A 210 -2.36 -7.97 -6.36
CA TRP A 210 -1.24 -7.03 -6.21
C TRP A 210 -1.69 -5.66 -5.70
N VAL A 211 -2.77 -5.11 -6.25
CA VAL A 211 -3.33 -3.81 -5.83
C VAL A 211 -3.76 -3.87 -4.37
N ALA A 212 -4.43 -4.97 -3.98
CA ALA A 212 -4.81 -5.20 -2.59
C ALA A 212 -3.60 -5.37 -1.66
N ALA A 213 -2.52 -6.00 -2.12
CA ALA A 213 -1.27 -6.14 -1.36
C ALA A 213 -0.59 -4.79 -1.10
N VAL A 214 -0.48 -3.93 -2.12
CA VAL A 214 0.08 -2.57 -1.97
C VAL A 214 -0.81 -1.72 -1.05
N MET A 215 -2.14 -1.81 -1.19
CA MET A 215 -3.09 -1.15 -0.28
C MET A 215 -2.90 -1.63 1.17
N GLY A 216 -2.66 -2.92 1.39
CA GLY A 216 -2.36 -3.50 2.69
C GLY A 216 -1.05 -2.98 3.28
N ALA A 217 0.02 -2.98 2.48
CA ALA A 217 1.32 -2.45 2.89
C ALA A 217 1.27 -0.96 3.27
N LEU A 218 0.58 -0.13 2.46
CA LEU A 218 0.36 1.28 2.79
C LEU A 218 -0.40 1.46 4.11
N SER A 219 -1.44 0.64 4.34
CA SER A 219 -2.22 0.69 5.58
C SER A 219 -1.36 0.32 6.81
N ILE A 220 -0.44 -0.64 6.66
CA ILE A 220 0.55 -0.96 7.70
C ILE A 220 1.50 0.22 7.96
N LEU A 221 2.10 0.81 6.91
CA LEU A 221 3.04 1.95 7.07
C LEU A 221 2.38 3.15 7.76
N LEU A 222 1.13 3.47 7.38
CA LEU A 222 0.37 4.57 7.98
C LEU A 222 0.09 4.32 9.47
N ASP A 223 -0.25 3.09 9.87
CA ASP A 223 -0.43 2.70 11.28
C ASP A 223 0.89 2.77 12.07
N LEU A 224 1.98 2.36 11.43
CA LEU A 224 3.32 2.36 12.05
C LEU A 224 3.96 3.74 12.16
N THR A 225 3.41 4.76 11.49
CA THR A 225 3.95 6.12 11.50
C THR A 225 3.99 6.71 12.92
N ALA A 226 2.97 6.45 13.73
CA ALA A 226 2.94 6.89 15.13
C ALA A 226 3.99 6.17 16.01
N LYS A 227 4.34 4.93 15.66
CA LYS A 227 5.28 4.08 16.41
C LYS A 227 6.74 4.26 15.96
N ARG A 228 6.99 4.99 14.86
CA ARG A 228 8.32 5.25 14.29
C ARG A 228 9.16 3.97 14.09
N LEU A 229 8.54 2.89 13.61
CA LEU A 229 9.23 1.62 13.38
C LEU A 229 10.00 1.62 12.05
N PRO A 230 11.29 1.23 11.99
CA PRO A 230 12.07 1.21 10.77
C PRO A 230 11.68 0.04 9.86
N VAL A 231 10.65 0.19 9.05
CA VAL A 231 10.25 -0.82 8.06
C VAL A 231 11.23 -0.83 6.89
N ALA A 232 11.71 -2.02 6.56
CA ALA A 232 12.66 -2.32 5.50
C ALA A 232 11.99 -2.63 4.17
N ASP A 233 10.99 -3.49 4.25
CA ASP A 233 10.20 -4.11 3.18
C ASP A 233 9.08 -4.92 3.85
N PHE A 234 8.33 -5.68 3.06
CA PHE A 234 7.26 -6.55 3.50
C PHE A 234 7.51 -7.99 3.04
N ALA A 235 7.42 -8.93 3.98
CA ALA A 235 7.41 -10.35 3.66
C ALA A 235 5.98 -10.77 3.29
N TYR A 236 5.86 -11.67 2.32
CA TYR A 236 4.59 -12.29 1.99
C TYR A 236 4.68 -13.81 1.89
N THR A 237 3.53 -14.43 2.08
CA THR A 237 3.23 -15.82 1.72
C THR A 237 1.88 -15.84 1.04
N ARG A 238 1.75 -16.62 -0.03
CA ARG A 238 0.61 -16.64 -0.94
C ARG A 238 0.23 -18.07 -1.23
N GLU A 239 -1.05 -18.37 -1.17
CA GLU A 239 -1.65 -19.66 -1.45
C GLU A 239 -2.86 -19.47 -2.37
N VAL A 240 -2.83 -20.12 -3.52
CA VAL A 240 -3.96 -20.15 -4.46
C VAL A 240 -4.68 -21.47 -4.29
N LYS A 241 -5.96 -21.43 -3.92
CA LYS A 241 -6.84 -22.58 -3.68
C LYS A 241 -7.82 -22.76 -4.84
N GLY A 242 -8.08 -24.00 -5.22
CA GLY A 242 -9.09 -24.38 -6.20
C GLY A 242 -10.52 -24.40 -5.65
N PRO A 243 -11.49 -24.85 -6.44
CA PRO A 243 -12.91 -24.84 -6.06
C PRO A 243 -13.21 -25.77 -4.88
N THR A 244 -12.42 -26.84 -4.72
CA THR A 244 -12.50 -27.80 -3.60
C THR A 244 -11.71 -27.35 -2.37
N ARG A 245 -11.24 -26.09 -2.32
CA ARG A 245 -10.28 -25.55 -1.34
C ARG A 245 -8.93 -26.27 -1.28
N GLN A 246 -8.65 -27.15 -2.24
CA GLN A 246 -7.34 -27.75 -2.37
C GLN A 246 -6.35 -26.71 -2.89
N PRO A 247 -5.16 -26.58 -2.29
CA PRO A 247 -4.16 -25.65 -2.79
C PRO A 247 -3.71 -26.08 -4.20
N ILE A 248 -3.56 -25.12 -5.10
CA ILE A 248 -3.07 -25.27 -6.47
C ILE A 248 -1.63 -24.78 -6.56
N PHE A 249 -1.38 -23.57 -6.06
CA PHE A 249 -0.10 -22.88 -6.16
C PHE A 249 0.23 -22.19 -4.84
N SER A 250 1.51 -22.06 -4.54
CA SER A 250 1.96 -21.49 -3.29
C SER A 250 3.32 -20.79 -3.52
N SER A 251 3.47 -19.55 -3.07
CA SER A 251 4.72 -18.77 -3.17
C SER A 251 4.96 -17.91 -1.94
N SER A 252 6.21 -17.65 -1.59
CA SER A 252 6.58 -16.75 -0.49
C SER A 252 7.83 -15.95 -0.86
N GLY A 253 7.98 -14.76 -0.29
CA GLY A 253 9.11 -13.91 -0.59
C GLY A 253 8.96 -12.51 0.00
N TYR A 254 9.56 -11.56 -0.69
CA TYR A 254 9.51 -10.13 -0.39
C TYR A 254 8.62 -9.42 -1.42
N LEU A 255 7.83 -8.43 -1.00
CA LEU A 255 7.03 -7.64 -1.93
C LEU A 255 7.87 -6.67 -2.76
N GLY A 256 9.10 -6.35 -2.33
CA GLY A 256 9.99 -5.45 -3.07
C GLY A 256 9.61 -3.98 -2.93
N LEU A 257 9.01 -3.59 -1.81
CA LEU A 257 8.58 -2.22 -1.50
C LEU A 257 9.68 -1.40 -0.81
N GLU A 258 10.95 -1.75 -1.03
CA GLU A 258 12.11 -1.14 -0.36
C GLU A 258 12.19 0.37 -0.63
N ARG A 259 11.89 0.81 -1.85
CA ARG A 259 11.89 2.23 -2.24
C ARG A 259 10.81 3.03 -1.52
N LEU A 260 9.60 2.46 -1.42
CA LEU A 260 8.50 3.03 -0.65
C LEU A 260 8.87 3.14 0.83
N CYS A 261 9.44 2.08 1.40
CA CYS A 261 9.84 2.03 2.80
C CYS A 261 10.95 3.04 3.11
N ALA A 262 11.94 3.19 2.22
CA ALA A 262 12.99 4.20 2.34
C ALA A 262 12.41 5.62 2.28
N TYR A 263 11.57 5.93 1.27
CA TYR A 263 10.91 7.23 1.16
C TYR A 263 10.08 7.56 2.41
N TRP A 264 9.32 6.58 2.92
CA TRP A 264 8.52 6.72 4.13
C TRP A 264 9.40 6.98 5.37
N TRP A 265 10.48 6.20 5.55
CA TRP A 265 11.37 6.36 6.68
C TRP A 265 12.04 7.74 6.69
N ASP A 266 12.64 8.13 5.56
CA ASP A 266 13.45 9.34 5.47
C ASP A 266 12.59 10.60 5.54
N ASN A 267 11.44 10.64 4.85
CA ASN A 267 10.64 11.87 4.75
C ASN A 267 9.55 11.96 5.83
N ILE A 268 8.93 10.84 6.21
CA ILE A 268 7.80 10.86 7.14
C ILE A 268 8.28 10.61 8.57
N VAL A 269 9.06 9.55 8.80
CA VAL A 269 9.45 9.19 10.18
C VAL A 269 10.59 10.06 10.71
N GLN A 270 11.64 10.27 9.92
CA GLN A 270 12.80 11.07 10.35
C GLN A 270 12.52 12.57 10.28
N LYS A 271 12.05 13.08 9.14
CA LYS A 271 11.85 14.53 8.93
C LYS A 271 10.47 15.03 9.32
N GLY A 272 9.47 14.17 9.52
CA GLY A 272 8.11 14.58 9.88
C GLY A 272 7.35 15.33 8.79
N HIS A 273 7.71 15.14 7.51
CA HIS A 273 7.10 15.85 6.39
C HIS A 273 5.62 15.47 6.22
N GLN A 274 4.72 16.40 6.54
CA GLN A 274 3.28 16.17 6.46
C GLN A 274 2.77 15.98 5.03
N GLN A 275 3.43 16.61 4.05
CA GLN A 275 3.07 16.49 2.62
C GLN A 275 3.32 15.06 2.11
N ALA A 276 4.48 14.47 2.43
CA ALA A 276 4.79 13.08 2.12
C ALA A 276 3.76 12.11 2.76
N LEU A 277 3.34 12.38 4.00
CA LEU A 277 2.29 11.60 4.66
C LEU A 277 0.93 11.74 3.97
N GLN A 278 0.57 12.95 3.52
CA GLN A 278 -0.65 13.20 2.75
C GLN A 278 -0.63 12.48 1.39
N LEU A 279 0.53 12.38 0.74
CA LEU A 279 0.68 11.61 -0.50
C LEU A 279 0.36 10.13 -0.29
N LEU A 280 0.96 9.49 0.72
CA LEU A 280 0.67 8.08 1.00
C LEU A 280 -0.80 7.85 1.43
N ARG A 281 -1.40 8.82 2.15
CA ARG A 281 -2.84 8.79 2.47
C ARG A 281 -3.70 8.90 1.21
N ASN A 282 -3.35 9.79 0.27
CA ASN A 282 -4.08 9.95 -0.99
C ASN A 282 -4.03 8.66 -1.83
N PHE A 283 -2.86 8.02 -1.95
CA PHE A 283 -2.75 6.71 -2.62
C PHE A 283 -3.55 5.62 -1.90
N ARG A 284 -3.44 5.50 -0.57
CA ARG A 284 -4.20 4.50 0.20
C ARG A 284 -5.71 4.71 0.05
N GLN A 285 -6.17 5.96 0.14
CA GLN A 285 -7.58 6.33 0.03
C GLN A 285 -8.11 5.99 -1.36
N PHE A 286 -7.39 6.37 -2.41
CA PHE A 286 -7.74 6.03 -3.79
C PHE A 286 -7.92 4.51 -3.97
N LEU A 287 -6.93 3.70 -3.56
CA LEU A 287 -7.02 2.24 -3.67
C LEU A 287 -8.17 1.66 -2.84
N HIS A 288 -8.45 2.22 -1.67
CA HIS A 288 -9.55 1.75 -0.83
C HIS A 288 -10.92 2.06 -1.44
N GLU A 289 -11.11 3.26 -1.96
CA GLU A 289 -12.38 3.69 -2.56
C GLU A 289 -12.64 3.02 -3.91
N THR A 290 -11.61 2.60 -4.63
CA THR A 290 -11.73 1.86 -5.91
C THR A 290 -11.83 0.34 -5.76
N ARG A 291 -11.94 -0.19 -4.53
CA ARG A 291 -11.90 -1.65 -4.29
C ARG A 291 -13.08 -2.45 -4.86
N GLY A 292 -14.22 -1.79 -5.05
CA GLY A 292 -15.49 -2.42 -5.42
C GLY A 292 -15.51 -3.01 -6.84
N GLN A 293 -16.29 -4.07 -7.03
CA GLN A 293 -16.49 -4.72 -8.34
C GLN A 293 -17.29 -3.88 -9.34
N ASN A 294 -18.07 -2.91 -8.86
CA ASN A 294 -18.92 -2.05 -9.69
C ASN A 294 -18.16 -0.84 -10.25
N VAL A 295 -16.89 -0.66 -9.88
CA VAL A 295 -16.06 0.45 -10.37
C VAL A 295 -15.65 0.20 -11.82
N HIS A 296 -15.66 1.26 -12.64
CA HIS A 296 -15.38 1.17 -14.08
C HIS A 296 -13.99 0.60 -14.37
N GLU A 297 -13.86 -0.17 -15.46
CA GLU A 297 -12.61 -0.90 -15.78
C GLU A 297 -11.40 0.04 -15.93
N GLN A 298 -11.58 1.22 -16.52
CA GLN A 298 -10.51 2.21 -16.64
C GLN A 298 -9.99 2.70 -15.28
N VAL A 299 -10.88 2.85 -14.29
CA VAL A 299 -10.50 3.23 -12.92
C VAL A 299 -9.75 2.06 -12.25
N GLN A 300 -10.15 0.82 -12.52
CA GLN A 300 -9.39 -0.36 -12.07
C GLN A 300 -8.00 -0.44 -12.72
N HIS A 301 -7.86 -0.08 -13.99
CA HIS A 301 -6.56 0.05 -14.65
C HIS A 301 -5.71 1.16 -14.04
N LEU A 302 -6.31 2.30 -13.69
CA LEU A 302 -5.61 3.37 -12.96
C LEU A 302 -5.11 2.87 -11.60
N ALA A 303 -5.92 2.12 -10.83
CA ALA A 303 -5.50 1.52 -9.57
C ALA A 303 -4.30 0.56 -9.69
N ARG A 304 -4.21 -0.19 -10.80
CA ARG A 304 -3.04 -1.04 -11.08
C ARG A 304 -1.77 -0.20 -11.27
N TRP A 305 -1.84 0.86 -12.05
CA TRP A 305 -0.68 1.75 -12.28
C TRP A 305 -0.30 2.57 -11.06
N VAL A 306 -1.27 2.98 -10.23
CA VAL A 306 -1.00 3.60 -8.92
C VAL A 306 -0.28 2.63 -8.00
N ALA A 307 -0.74 1.37 -7.91
CA ALA A 307 -0.06 0.36 -7.11
C ALA A 307 1.37 0.10 -7.61
N GLU A 308 1.56 0.03 -8.93
CA GLU A 308 2.88 -0.13 -9.55
C GLU A 308 3.80 1.06 -9.26
N PHE A 309 3.30 2.29 -9.37
CA PHE A 309 4.06 3.49 -9.05
C PHE A 309 4.46 3.54 -7.56
N VAL A 310 3.53 3.20 -6.67
CA VAL A 310 3.80 3.16 -5.22
C VAL A 310 4.87 2.13 -4.89
N ALA A 311 4.82 0.96 -5.52
CA ALA A 311 5.81 -0.09 -5.30
C ALA A 311 7.18 0.28 -5.86
N ASN A 312 7.20 0.80 -7.09
CA ASN A 312 8.41 1.20 -7.79
C ASN A 312 8.17 2.49 -8.60
N PRO A 313 8.49 3.67 -8.03
CA PRO A 313 8.34 4.94 -8.71
C PRO A 313 9.09 4.94 -10.04
N SER A 314 8.34 5.03 -11.13
CA SER A 314 8.87 4.94 -12.50
C SER A 314 8.18 5.92 -13.43
N VAL A 315 8.91 6.32 -14.48
CA VAL A 315 8.42 7.27 -15.49
C VAL A 315 7.23 6.68 -16.25
N ASP A 316 7.28 5.39 -16.59
CA ASP A 316 6.19 4.74 -17.31
C ASP A 316 4.90 4.69 -16.48
N ALA A 317 5.01 4.42 -15.17
CA ALA A 317 3.85 4.39 -14.30
C ALA A 317 3.21 5.79 -14.14
N ILE A 318 4.01 6.86 -13.96
CA ILE A 318 3.44 8.20 -13.83
C ILE A 318 2.79 8.69 -15.14
N VAL A 319 3.39 8.38 -16.30
CA VAL A 319 2.79 8.67 -17.61
C VAL A 319 1.48 7.91 -17.79
N LYS A 320 1.40 6.65 -17.34
CA LYS A 320 0.14 5.87 -17.43
C LYS A 320 -0.93 6.38 -16.48
N ILE A 321 -0.56 6.80 -15.28
CA ILE A 321 -1.47 7.45 -14.32
C ILE A 321 -2.06 8.72 -14.94
N GLU A 322 -1.21 9.55 -15.55
CA GLU A 322 -1.61 10.78 -16.24
C GLU A 322 -2.60 10.52 -17.38
N GLN A 323 -2.22 9.67 -18.35
CA GLN A 323 -3.07 9.29 -19.48
C GLN A 323 -4.42 8.72 -19.05
N LEU A 324 -4.43 7.83 -18.06
CA LEU A 324 -5.66 7.19 -17.59
C LEU A 324 -6.54 8.19 -16.83
N LYS A 325 -5.94 9.04 -15.99
CA LYS A 325 -6.69 10.09 -15.29
C LYS A 325 -7.36 11.04 -16.28
N ALA A 326 -6.64 11.53 -17.29
CA ALA A 326 -7.19 12.38 -18.34
C ALA A 326 -8.38 11.72 -19.06
N ARG A 327 -8.22 10.46 -19.48
CA ARG A 327 -9.28 9.69 -20.17
C ARG A 327 -10.50 9.46 -19.30
N ILE A 328 -10.31 9.13 -18.02
CA ILE A 328 -11.43 8.93 -17.08
C ILE A 328 -12.19 10.24 -16.89
N LEU A 329 -11.49 11.36 -16.74
CA LEU A 329 -12.12 12.68 -16.62
C LEU A 329 -12.91 13.04 -17.89
N ALA A 330 -12.32 12.85 -19.07
CA ALA A 330 -13.01 13.10 -20.35
C ALA A 330 -14.24 12.21 -20.53
N ALA A 331 -14.12 10.91 -20.24
CA ALA A 331 -15.25 9.98 -20.34
C ALA A 331 -16.35 10.32 -19.32
N SER A 332 -15.99 10.75 -18.11
CA SER A 332 -16.93 11.15 -17.06
C SER A 332 -17.78 12.37 -17.41
N GLN A 333 -17.34 13.20 -18.36
CA GLN A 333 -18.14 14.32 -18.86
C GLN A 333 -19.32 13.85 -19.70
N SER A 334 -19.24 12.67 -20.32
CA SER A 334 -20.29 12.12 -21.20
C SER A 334 -21.06 10.97 -20.58
N GLN A 335 -20.45 10.23 -19.65
CA GLN A 335 -20.99 9.04 -19.01
C GLN A 335 -20.85 9.15 -17.49
N ASN A 336 -21.80 8.63 -16.72
CA ASN A 336 -21.65 8.51 -15.28
C ASN A 336 -20.72 7.32 -14.96
N LEU A 337 -19.43 7.58 -14.87
CA LEU A 337 -18.42 6.57 -14.57
C LEU A 337 -18.27 6.36 -13.07
N GLN A 338 -18.65 5.18 -12.58
CA GLN A 338 -18.46 4.81 -11.19
C GLN A 338 -16.96 4.79 -10.83
N GLY A 339 -16.57 5.65 -9.89
CA GLY A 339 -15.18 5.86 -9.48
C GLY A 339 -14.47 7.07 -10.11
N ALA A 340 -15.12 7.81 -11.02
CA ALA A 340 -14.52 9.00 -11.62
C ALA A 340 -14.23 10.12 -10.61
N PHE A 341 -15.10 10.32 -9.62
CA PHE A 341 -14.87 11.29 -8.54
C PHE A 341 -13.57 10.98 -7.77
N VAL A 342 -13.36 9.71 -7.45
CA VAL A 342 -12.17 9.22 -6.75
C VAL A 342 -10.92 9.41 -7.61
N ALA A 343 -11.01 9.12 -8.91
CA ALA A 343 -9.93 9.38 -9.88
C ALA A 343 -9.58 10.87 -10.02
N ARG A 344 -10.55 11.77 -9.83
CA ARG A 344 -10.31 13.21 -9.81
C ARG A 344 -9.49 13.64 -8.60
N GLN A 345 -9.84 13.11 -7.42
CA GLN A 345 -9.16 13.43 -6.15
C GLN A 345 -7.73 12.87 -6.04
N LEU A 346 -7.43 11.78 -6.76
CA LEU A 346 -6.07 11.23 -6.85
C LEU A 346 -5.11 12.31 -7.38
N LEU A 347 -4.07 12.67 -6.62
CA LEU A 347 -3.13 13.72 -6.98
C LEU A 347 -3.83 15.04 -7.36
N GLY A 348 -4.87 15.41 -6.59
CA GLY A 348 -5.71 16.58 -6.85
C GLY A 348 -5.13 17.93 -6.42
N THR A 349 -3.89 17.97 -5.91
CA THR A 349 -3.24 19.22 -5.50
C THR A 349 -1.78 19.26 -5.94
N SER A 350 -1.28 20.47 -6.21
CA SER A 350 0.10 20.71 -6.64
C SER A 350 1.13 20.25 -5.61
N MET A 351 0.81 20.34 -4.30
CA MET A 351 1.68 19.85 -3.23
C MET A 351 1.89 18.33 -3.30
N LEU A 352 0.85 17.56 -3.64
CA LEU A 352 0.98 16.11 -3.82
C LEU A 352 1.89 15.78 -5.01
N LEU A 353 1.82 16.57 -6.08
CA LEU A 353 2.63 16.38 -7.29
C LEU A 353 4.10 16.76 -7.07
N GLN A 354 4.38 17.75 -6.22
CA GLN A 354 5.74 18.02 -5.74
C GLN A 354 6.31 16.82 -4.99
N GLU A 355 5.51 16.17 -4.14
CA GLU A 355 5.96 14.96 -3.44
C GLU A 355 6.09 13.73 -4.36
N VAL A 356 5.26 13.62 -5.41
CA VAL A 356 5.46 12.61 -6.46
C VAL A 356 6.82 12.77 -7.13
N ARG A 357 7.22 14.01 -7.45
CA ARG A 357 8.57 14.31 -7.97
C ARG A 357 9.66 13.87 -6.99
N ASN A 358 9.50 14.18 -5.69
CA ASN A 358 10.46 13.77 -4.66
C ASN A 358 10.57 12.24 -4.57
N MET A 359 9.43 11.54 -4.62
CA MET A 359 9.37 10.08 -4.56
C MET A 359 10.07 9.40 -5.75
N MET A 360 10.06 10.02 -6.94
CA MET A 360 10.78 9.53 -8.12
C MET A 360 12.30 9.64 -7.99
N SER A 361 12.83 10.43 -7.03
CA SER A 361 14.27 10.66 -6.84
C SER A 361 14.99 11.12 -8.12
N MET A 362 14.32 11.97 -8.92
CA MET A 362 14.86 12.56 -10.14
C MET A 362 15.03 14.07 -9.96
N ASP A 363 16.14 14.62 -10.47
CA ASP A 363 16.40 16.06 -10.51
C ASP A 363 15.57 16.74 -11.60
N LEU A 364 14.25 16.77 -11.39
CA LEU A 364 13.33 17.48 -12.28
C LEU A 364 13.26 18.96 -11.87
N PRO A 365 13.08 19.90 -12.81
CA PRO A 365 12.79 21.29 -12.49
C PRO A 365 11.43 21.44 -11.80
N GLU A 366 11.24 22.55 -11.08
CA GLU A 366 9.93 22.94 -10.59
C GLU A 366 8.96 23.25 -11.73
N ILE A 367 7.67 23.03 -11.48
CA ILE A 367 6.60 23.35 -12.43
C ILE A 367 6.22 24.82 -12.24
N PRO A 368 6.35 25.68 -13.27
CA PRO A 368 5.90 27.06 -13.18
C PRO A 368 4.37 27.12 -13.05
N GLN A 369 3.89 27.49 -11.86
CA GLN A 369 2.47 27.47 -11.53
C GLN A 369 1.63 28.35 -12.48
N GLN A 370 2.17 29.51 -12.87
CA GLN A 370 1.50 30.44 -13.79
C GLN A 370 1.17 29.79 -15.14
N VAL A 371 2.07 28.96 -15.65
CA VAL A 371 1.90 28.27 -16.93
C VAL A 371 0.88 27.13 -16.79
N ALA A 372 0.96 26.35 -15.71
CA ALA A 372 -0.01 25.29 -15.43
C ALA A 372 -1.44 25.85 -15.26
N GLU A 373 -1.59 26.99 -14.57
CA GLU A 373 -2.88 27.67 -14.38
C GLU A 373 -3.44 28.27 -15.66
N ALA A 374 -2.59 28.88 -16.49
CA ALA A 374 -3.01 29.43 -17.78
C ALA A 374 -3.47 28.32 -18.72
N LEU A 375 -2.73 27.20 -18.77
CA LEU A 375 -3.11 26.05 -19.58
C LEU A 375 -4.40 25.37 -19.07
N ALA A 376 -4.54 25.20 -17.75
CA ALA A 376 -5.74 24.65 -17.14
C ALA A 376 -6.98 25.50 -17.48
N ARG A 377 -6.87 26.83 -17.35
CA ARG A 377 -7.92 27.77 -17.77
C ARG A 377 -8.23 27.66 -19.25
N ALA A 378 -7.21 27.61 -20.11
CA ALA A 378 -7.40 27.49 -21.56
C ALA A 378 -8.16 26.20 -21.94
N LEU A 379 -7.84 25.07 -21.31
CA LEU A 379 -8.52 23.79 -21.53
C LEU A 379 -9.97 23.81 -21.02
N SER A 380 -10.24 24.50 -19.90
CA SER A 380 -11.61 24.69 -19.38
C SER A 380 -12.54 25.40 -20.37
N PHE A 381 -12.03 26.29 -21.22
CA PHE A 381 -12.82 26.97 -22.26
C PHE A 381 -13.08 26.11 -23.52
N ASP A 382 -12.49 24.92 -23.66
CA ASP A 382 -12.69 24.02 -24.81
C ASP A 382 -13.39 22.71 -24.45
N GLU A 383 -14.56 22.79 -23.83
CA GLU A 383 -15.30 21.65 -23.24
C GLU A 383 -15.45 20.43 -24.15
N LYS A 384 -15.64 20.61 -25.47
CA LYS A 384 -15.79 19.50 -26.43
C LYS A 384 -14.47 19.05 -27.09
N GLY A 385 -13.41 19.83 -26.96
CA GLY A 385 -12.15 19.66 -27.68
C GLY A 385 -10.90 19.54 -26.81
N TRP A 386 -11.00 19.79 -25.50
CA TRP A 386 -9.86 19.85 -24.58
C TRP A 386 -9.07 18.54 -24.57
N MET A 387 -9.74 17.39 -24.64
CA MET A 387 -9.06 16.09 -24.67
C MET A 387 -8.18 15.92 -25.92
N ASN A 388 -8.59 16.46 -27.07
CA ASN A 388 -7.78 16.42 -28.30
C ASN A 388 -6.54 17.32 -28.16
N GLN A 389 -6.69 18.48 -27.53
CA GLN A 389 -5.56 19.39 -27.25
C GLN A 389 -4.60 18.77 -26.23
N PHE A 390 -5.15 18.16 -25.18
CA PHE A 390 -4.40 17.46 -24.14
C PHE A 390 -3.62 16.28 -24.72
N THR A 391 -4.25 15.46 -25.57
CA THR A 391 -3.60 14.33 -26.27
C THR A 391 -2.45 14.79 -27.18
N ARG A 392 -2.52 16.00 -27.76
CA ARG A 392 -1.40 16.57 -28.52
C ARG A 392 -0.21 16.92 -27.63
N LEU A 393 -0.48 17.43 -26.42
CA LEU A 393 0.56 17.67 -25.41
C LEU A 393 1.16 16.35 -24.90
N GLU A 394 0.32 15.36 -24.60
CA GLU A 394 0.76 14.01 -24.21
C GLU A 394 1.74 13.42 -25.25
N ASN A 395 1.40 13.53 -26.54
CA ASN A 395 2.18 12.96 -27.64
C ASN A 395 3.39 13.79 -28.09
N ALA A 396 3.63 14.96 -27.51
CA ALA A 396 4.80 15.77 -27.84
C ALA A 396 6.10 15.01 -27.51
N VAL A 397 6.94 14.77 -28.53
CA VAL A 397 8.11 13.89 -28.41
C VAL A 397 9.27 14.62 -27.71
N ASN A 398 9.40 15.92 -27.92
CA ASN A 398 10.46 16.74 -27.36
C ASN A 398 9.93 18.05 -26.77
N PHE A 399 10.79 18.75 -26.03
CA PHE A 399 10.44 19.98 -25.33
C PHE A 399 9.97 21.09 -26.29
N SER A 400 10.62 21.26 -27.45
CA SER A 400 10.25 22.30 -28.40
C SER A 400 8.86 22.10 -29.01
N GLN A 401 8.51 20.87 -29.39
CA GLN A 401 7.15 20.54 -29.84
C GLN A 401 6.12 20.80 -28.75
N PHE A 402 6.45 20.46 -27.50
CA PHE A 402 5.57 20.67 -26.36
C PHE A 402 5.28 22.16 -26.13
N ILE A 403 6.30 23.01 -26.18
CA ILE A 403 6.15 24.46 -26.06
C ILE A 403 5.27 25.04 -27.18
N GLN A 404 5.50 24.67 -28.43
CA GLN A 404 4.69 25.15 -29.56
C GLN A 404 3.21 24.80 -29.40
N GLN A 405 2.90 23.58 -28.94
CA GLN A 405 1.51 23.18 -28.66
C GLN A 405 0.92 23.95 -27.48
N LEU A 406 1.71 24.19 -26.43
CA LEU A 406 1.30 24.95 -25.25
C LEU A 406 0.98 26.40 -25.60
N GLU A 407 1.83 27.07 -26.38
CA GLU A 407 1.58 28.43 -26.91
C GLU A 407 0.27 28.51 -27.70
N HIS A 408 0.05 27.53 -28.58
CA HIS A 408 -1.17 27.47 -29.39
C HIS A 408 -2.45 27.30 -28.53
N ILE A 409 -2.40 26.44 -27.51
CA ILE A 409 -3.54 26.21 -26.62
C ILE A 409 -3.81 27.44 -25.75
N ILE A 410 -2.78 28.01 -25.12
CA ILE A 410 -2.93 29.16 -24.22
C ILE A 410 -3.41 30.40 -24.97
N SER A 411 -2.84 30.70 -26.14
CA SER A 411 -3.29 31.85 -26.97
C SER A 411 -4.76 31.73 -27.37
N ARG A 412 -5.21 30.53 -27.78
CA ARG A 412 -6.62 30.27 -28.08
C ARG A 412 -7.52 30.39 -26.86
N GLY A 413 -7.04 29.94 -25.70
CA GLY A 413 -7.73 30.07 -24.42
C GLY A 413 -7.96 31.53 -24.03
N TYR A 414 -6.91 32.36 -24.08
CA TYR A 414 -7.02 33.81 -23.81
C TYR A 414 -7.95 34.52 -24.78
N TYR A 415 -7.90 34.17 -26.07
CA TYR A 415 -8.80 34.74 -27.06
C TYR A 415 -10.28 34.44 -26.74
N ARG A 416 -10.60 33.22 -26.28
CA ARG A 416 -11.96 32.85 -25.84
C ARG A 416 -12.36 33.52 -24.54
N GLU A 417 -11.44 33.67 -23.59
CA GLU A 417 -11.69 34.38 -22.34
C GLU A 417 -12.08 35.85 -22.61
N GLN A 418 -11.39 36.53 -23.53
CA GLN A 418 -11.75 37.90 -23.95
C GLN A 418 -13.15 37.96 -24.58
N GLN A 419 -13.53 36.96 -25.38
CA GLN A 419 -14.87 36.86 -25.95
C GLN A 419 -15.95 36.68 -24.88
N GLU A 420 -15.75 35.80 -23.90
CA GLU A 420 -16.72 35.58 -22.81
C GLU A 420 -16.82 36.78 -21.87
N GLN A 421 -15.74 37.55 -21.69
CA GLN A 421 -15.71 38.79 -20.88
C GLN A 421 -16.27 40.02 -21.62
N GLY A 422 -16.78 39.87 -22.85
CA GLY A 422 -17.35 40.96 -23.64
C GLY A 422 -16.32 41.98 -24.16
N GLN A 423 -15.03 41.63 -24.16
CA GLN A 423 -13.95 42.46 -24.71
C GLN A 423 -13.81 42.21 -26.22
N THR A 424 -13.31 43.21 -26.96
CA THR A 424 -12.90 43.00 -28.36
C THR A 424 -11.65 42.11 -28.38
N PRO A 425 -11.70 40.90 -28.94
CA PRO A 425 -10.62 39.94 -28.79
C PRO A 425 -9.43 40.32 -29.69
N ASP A 426 -8.24 40.41 -29.10
CA ASP A 426 -7.00 40.78 -29.80
C ASP A 426 -6.03 39.60 -29.86
N ILE A 427 -5.91 39.04 -31.07
CA ILE A 427 -5.04 37.90 -31.36
C ILE A 427 -3.57 38.22 -31.05
N ARG A 428 -3.12 39.46 -31.27
CA ARG A 428 -1.71 39.84 -31.04
C ARG A 428 -1.40 39.85 -29.55
N GLN A 429 -2.31 40.38 -28.73
CA GLN A 429 -2.15 40.35 -27.27
C GLN A 429 -2.20 38.91 -26.72
N ALA A 430 -3.10 38.08 -27.23
CA ALA A 430 -3.21 36.68 -26.82
C ALA A 430 -1.94 35.87 -27.17
N LEU A 431 -1.38 36.08 -28.36
CA LEU A 431 -0.11 35.46 -28.78
C LEU A 431 1.07 35.94 -27.94
N THR A 432 1.18 37.25 -27.69
CA THR A 432 2.30 37.82 -26.90
C THR A 432 2.28 37.26 -25.48
N ARG A 433 1.12 37.23 -24.82
CA ARG A 433 0.99 36.63 -23.48
C ARG A 433 1.30 35.14 -23.45
N ALA A 434 0.92 34.38 -24.49
CA ALA A 434 1.24 32.97 -24.58
C ALA A 434 2.75 32.74 -24.75
N GLN A 435 3.42 33.56 -25.58
CA GLN A 435 4.87 33.53 -25.77
C GLN A 435 5.63 33.92 -24.50
N ASP A 436 5.17 34.94 -23.77
CA ASP A 436 5.79 35.35 -22.50
C ASP A 436 5.72 34.22 -21.46
N LEU A 437 4.56 33.56 -21.34
CA LEU A 437 4.38 32.41 -20.44
C LEU A 437 5.22 31.21 -20.88
N ALA A 438 5.24 30.89 -22.17
CA ALA A 438 6.10 29.84 -22.71
C ALA A 438 7.60 30.16 -22.54
N GLY A 439 7.98 31.43 -22.62
CA GLY A 439 9.34 31.92 -22.38
C GLY A 439 9.85 31.58 -20.98
N THR A 440 8.98 31.50 -19.98
CA THR A 440 9.36 31.05 -18.62
C THR A 440 9.83 29.58 -18.60
N LEU A 441 9.36 28.76 -19.53
CA LEU A 441 9.76 27.36 -19.67
C LEU A 441 11.08 27.19 -20.42
N LEU A 442 11.51 28.15 -21.24
CA LEU A 442 12.82 28.07 -21.91
C LEU A 442 13.98 28.04 -20.91
N GLY A 443 13.81 28.64 -19.73
CA GLY A 443 14.79 28.60 -18.64
C GLY A 443 15.07 27.19 -18.08
N ILE A 444 14.15 26.24 -18.26
CA ILE A 444 14.29 24.86 -17.78
C ILE A 444 14.64 23.85 -18.89
N GLU A 445 14.73 24.30 -20.14
CA GLU A 445 15.00 23.45 -21.31
C GLU A 445 16.29 22.65 -21.15
N VAL A 446 17.35 23.28 -20.63
CA VAL A 446 18.66 22.63 -20.46
C VAL A 446 18.59 21.45 -19.47
N GLN A 447 17.71 21.54 -18.46
CA GLN A 447 17.50 20.49 -17.46
C GLN A 447 16.60 19.36 -17.98
N LEU A 448 15.86 19.59 -19.07
CA LEU A 448 14.92 18.64 -19.67
C LEU A 448 15.41 18.09 -21.02
N ARG A 449 16.71 18.12 -21.29
CA ARG A 449 17.30 17.54 -22.51
C ARG A 449 17.27 16.02 -22.52
N ASP A 450 17.32 15.38 -21.34
CA ASP A 450 17.15 13.94 -21.23
C ASP A 450 15.67 13.57 -21.51
N GLU A 451 15.46 12.63 -22.43
CA GLU A 451 14.13 12.17 -22.81
C GLU A 451 13.36 11.63 -21.60
N LYS A 452 14.05 10.92 -20.70
CA LYS A 452 13.43 10.32 -19.52
C LYS A 452 12.98 11.40 -18.52
N ALA A 453 13.84 12.38 -18.25
CA ALA A 453 13.51 13.53 -17.41
C ALA A 453 12.36 14.35 -18.00
N PHE A 454 12.38 14.61 -19.31
CA PHE A 454 11.31 15.34 -19.99
C PHE A 454 9.97 14.61 -19.90
N ARG A 455 9.93 13.29 -20.15
CA ARG A 455 8.70 12.50 -20.03
C ARG A 455 8.12 12.54 -18.61
N ALA A 456 8.96 12.40 -17.60
CA ALA A 456 8.55 12.46 -16.20
C ALA A 456 8.01 13.85 -15.84
N TRP A 457 8.77 14.90 -16.15
CA TRP A 457 8.37 16.28 -15.90
C TRP A 457 7.07 16.63 -16.62
N LYS A 458 6.93 16.25 -17.89
CA LYS A 458 5.71 16.47 -18.69
C LYS A 458 4.50 15.79 -18.07
N ALA A 459 4.61 14.54 -17.61
CA ALA A 459 3.51 13.84 -16.96
C ALA A 459 3.08 14.52 -15.65
N ILE A 460 4.04 14.96 -14.82
CA ILE A 460 3.73 15.67 -13.58
C ILE A 460 3.11 17.05 -13.88
N PHE A 461 3.64 17.77 -14.88
CA PHE A 461 3.08 19.04 -15.34
C PHE A 461 1.63 18.89 -15.81
N LEU A 462 1.34 17.89 -16.65
CA LEU A 462 0.00 17.63 -17.15
C LEU A 462 -0.96 17.17 -16.04
N LEU A 463 -0.48 16.41 -15.06
CA LEU A 463 -1.26 16.10 -13.85
C LEU A 463 -1.57 17.37 -13.03
N ASP A 464 -0.66 18.34 -12.93
CA ASP A 464 -0.89 19.61 -12.22
C ASP A 464 -1.97 20.43 -12.95
N VAL A 465 -1.90 20.47 -14.28
CA VAL A 465 -2.92 21.08 -15.14
C VAL A 465 -4.29 20.44 -14.91
N LEU A 466 -4.37 19.09 -14.91
CA LEU A 466 -5.62 18.37 -14.64
C LEU A 466 -6.15 18.61 -13.22
N SER A 467 -5.28 18.82 -12.24
CA SER A 467 -5.68 19.12 -10.86
C SER A 467 -6.35 20.50 -10.72
N ARG A 468 -6.05 21.43 -11.63
CA ARG A 468 -6.53 22.82 -11.62
C ARG A 468 -7.68 23.07 -12.58
N ALA A 469 -7.83 22.24 -13.61
CA ALA A 469 -8.89 22.38 -14.60
C ALA A 469 -10.27 22.19 -13.97
N ARG A 470 -11.21 23.07 -14.34
CA ARG A 470 -12.63 23.01 -13.94
C ARG A 470 -13.48 22.81 -15.20
N PHE A 471 -14.32 21.78 -15.25
CA PHE A 471 -15.16 21.48 -16.40
C PHE A 471 -16.65 21.62 -16.01
N ARG A 472 -17.44 22.44 -16.73
CA ARG A 472 -18.74 22.98 -16.23
C ARG A 472 -19.82 21.96 -15.80
N ARG A 473 -19.82 20.70 -16.27
CA ARG A 473 -20.76 19.66 -15.76
C ARG A 473 -20.55 19.33 -14.26
N GLU A 474 -19.45 19.81 -13.69
CA GLU A 474 -19.05 19.56 -12.30
C GLU A 474 -19.72 20.50 -11.29
N ILE A 475 -20.30 21.63 -11.71
CA ILE A 475 -21.01 22.56 -10.79
C ILE A 475 -22.42 22.06 -10.50
N SER A 476 -23.05 21.38 -11.46
CA SER A 476 -24.43 20.89 -11.34
C SER A 476 -24.61 19.75 -10.33
N THR A 477 -23.56 19.04 -9.93
CA THR A 477 -23.64 18.00 -8.89
C THR A 477 -23.46 18.54 -7.47
N GLU A 478 -23.09 19.81 -7.29
CA GLU A 478 -22.87 20.42 -5.97
C GLU A 478 -24.07 21.22 -5.43
N ILE A 479 -25.15 21.41 -6.20
CA ILE A 479 -26.26 22.32 -5.80
C ILE A 479 -27.60 21.60 -5.55
N ASP A 480 -27.84 20.39 -6.05
CA ASP A 480 -29.15 19.72 -5.86
C ASP A 480 -29.15 18.75 -4.66
N THR A 481 -29.09 19.33 -3.45
CA THR A 481 -29.81 18.76 -2.29
C THR A 481 -30.65 19.86 -1.66
N PRO A 482 -31.94 20.00 -2.03
CA PRO A 482 -32.88 20.72 -1.20
C PRO A 482 -33.03 19.91 0.09
N THR A 483 -32.64 20.52 1.20
CA THR A 483 -32.95 20.03 2.53
C THR A 483 -34.43 20.31 2.74
N GLU A 484 -35.30 19.33 2.52
CA GLU A 484 -36.69 19.43 2.98
C GLU A 484 -36.69 19.33 4.52
N PRO A 485 -37.22 20.33 5.24
CA PRO A 485 -37.44 20.22 6.67
C PRO A 485 -38.59 19.24 6.92
N ALA A 486 -38.37 18.28 7.81
CA ALA A 486 -39.40 17.40 8.32
C ALA A 486 -40.49 18.21 9.04
N GLU A 487 -41.59 18.47 8.35
CA GLU A 487 -42.84 18.90 8.98
C GLU A 487 -43.53 17.68 9.59
N THR A 488 -43.51 17.65 10.92
CA THR A 488 -44.44 16.89 11.76
C THR A 488 -45.88 17.30 11.44
N SER A 489 -46.68 16.37 10.94
CA SER A 489 -48.14 16.43 11.06
C SER A 489 -48.65 15.15 11.69
N GLU A 490 -48.83 15.21 13.00
CA GLU A 490 -49.84 14.41 13.70
C GLU A 490 -51.21 14.84 13.18
N THR A 491 -51.98 13.92 12.61
CA THR A 491 -53.44 14.03 12.59
C THR A 491 -54.04 12.68 12.91
N THR A 492 -54.52 12.61 14.15
CA THR A 492 -55.67 11.84 14.63
C THR A 492 -56.78 11.71 13.59
N SER A 493 -57.35 10.50 13.46
CA SER A 493 -58.75 10.33 13.11
C SER A 493 -59.31 9.11 13.84
N GLU A 494 -59.99 9.42 14.94
CA GLU A 494 -61.02 8.60 15.59
C GLU A 494 -62.25 8.47 14.66
N GLU A 495 -62.99 7.37 14.86
CA GLU A 495 -64.44 7.19 14.61
C GLU A 495 -64.99 7.29 13.17
N ASN A 496 -65.08 6.14 12.48
CA ASN A 496 -66.32 5.37 12.26
C ASN A 496 -66.07 4.13 11.40
#